data_AF-A0A970TXL6-F1
#
_entry.id   AF-A0A970TXL6-F1
#
_cell.length_a   1.000
_cell.length_b   1.000
_cell.length_c   1.000
_cell.angle_alpha   90.00
_cell.angle_beta   90.00
_cell.angle_gamma   90.00
#
_symmetry.space_group_name_H-M   'P 1'
#
loop_
_entity.id
_entity.type
_entity.pdbx_description
1 polymer ?
#
loop_
_entity_poly.entity_id
_entity_poly.type
_entity_poly.pdbx_seq_one_letter_code
_entity_poly.pdbx_strand_id
1 'polypeptide(L)'
;MTKKSIASLLSVIGLLLVFMPYFSAAAADPNPPSIRGGGAWPIRRQWTPAETRHYAKWVENLFDVKTKGTVEQRTAKLERMLTDPEMNLLQQPDFLGSGSNPQLPASIMRSMHHLMDCAKFTAFIPAYYAYRRALPWITATVYSGERGVDVRISAFNYPTRGANSAAYSSLASFFQAAVGHFISGNYRVNLNS
;
A
#
# COMPACT_ATOMS: atom_id res chain seq x y z
N MET A 1 24.87 -36.00 60.37
CA MET A 1 24.58 -34.54 60.26
C MET A 1 25.63 -33.99 59.29
N THR A 2 25.37 -33.45 58.11
CA THR A 2 24.40 -32.38 57.77
C THR A 2 24.06 -32.44 56.27
N LYS A 3 22.91 -33.02 55.93
CA LYS A 3 22.30 -33.02 54.57
C LYS A 3 21.76 -31.64 54.10
N LYS A 4 22.15 -30.53 54.76
CA LYS A 4 21.49 -29.22 54.59
C LYS A 4 22.11 -28.31 53.52
N SER A 5 23.25 -28.64 52.93
CA SER A 5 23.99 -27.66 52.11
C SER A 5 23.73 -27.68 50.59
N ILE A 6 23.09 -28.72 50.05
CA ILE A 6 22.94 -28.86 48.59
C ILE A 6 21.58 -28.37 48.10
N ALA A 7 20.55 -28.41 48.94
CA ALA A 7 19.19 -27.97 48.57
C ALA A 7 19.06 -26.44 48.43
N SER A 8 19.99 -25.64 48.97
CA SER A 8 19.87 -24.17 48.97
C SER A 8 20.53 -23.48 47.78
N LEU A 9 21.40 -24.15 47.01
CA LEU A 9 22.02 -23.56 45.82
C LEU A 9 21.16 -23.73 44.56
N LEU A 10 20.35 -24.79 44.48
CA LEU A 10 19.47 -25.05 43.34
C LEU A 10 18.24 -24.12 43.33
N SER A 11 17.84 -23.60 44.50
CA SER A 11 16.69 -22.71 44.62
C SER A 11 16.98 -21.26 44.20
N VAL A 12 18.25 -20.85 44.14
CA VAL A 12 18.66 -19.48 43.76
C VAL A 12 18.98 -19.36 42.27
N ILE A 13 19.37 -20.46 41.62
CA ILE A 13 19.63 -20.48 40.17
C ILE A 13 18.33 -20.64 39.37
N GLY A 14 17.30 -21.29 39.93
CA GLY A 14 15.99 -21.45 39.29
C GLY A 14 15.12 -20.19 39.23
N LEU A 15 15.48 -19.12 39.96
CA LEU A 15 14.67 -17.90 40.09
C LEU A 15 15.31 -16.67 39.41
N LEU A 16 16.25 -16.88 38.47
CA LEU A 16 16.86 -15.82 37.64
C LEU A 16 16.57 -16.02 36.14
N LEU A 17 15.62 -16.90 35.80
CA LEU A 17 15.20 -17.19 34.42
C LEU A 17 13.85 -16.57 34.02
N VAL A 18 13.35 -15.60 34.78
CA VAL A 18 12.10 -14.89 34.47
C VAL A 18 12.44 -13.41 34.36
N PHE A 19 11.99 -12.79 33.27
CA PHE A 19 12.37 -11.46 32.77
C PHE A 19 13.60 -11.44 31.85
N MET A 20 13.57 -12.26 30.80
CA MET A 20 14.00 -11.69 29.52
C MET A 20 12.97 -10.61 29.15
N PRO A 21 13.34 -9.31 29.11
CA PRO A 21 12.50 -8.35 28.43
C PRO A 21 12.38 -8.84 26.99
N TYR A 22 11.15 -9.20 26.60
CA TYR A 22 10.78 -9.24 25.19
C TYR A 22 10.94 -7.82 24.69
N PHE A 23 12.16 -7.46 24.27
CA PHE A 23 12.35 -6.39 23.33
C PHE A 23 11.66 -6.88 22.06
N SER A 24 10.37 -6.54 21.93
CA SER A 24 9.77 -6.45 20.61
C SER A 24 10.66 -5.50 19.84
N ALA A 25 11.52 -6.06 18.99
CA ALA A 25 12.18 -5.29 17.95
C ALA A 25 11.04 -4.71 17.12
N ALA A 26 10.64 -3.48 17.44
CA ALA A 26 9.77 -2.70 16.59
C ALA A 26 10.43 -2.78 15.22
N ALA A 27 9.78 -3.47 14.28
CA ALA A 27 10.36 -3.68 12.97
C ALA A 27 10.65 -2.29 12.41
N ALA A 28 11.93 -1.96 12.29
CA ALA A 28 12.34 -0.67 11.78
C ALA A 28 11.63 -0.45 10.44
N ASP A 29 11.13 0.78 10.21
CA ASP A 29 10.50 1.15 8.96
C ASP A 29 11.39 0.64 7.81
N PRO A 30 10.88 -0.23 6.90
CA PRO A 30 11.70 -0.90 5.89
C PRO A 30 12.34 0.08 4.89
N ASN A 31 11.90 1.34 4.90
CA ASN A 31 12.38 2.40 4.04
C ASN A 31 12.17 3.75 4.75
N PRO A 32 13.05 4.15 5.67
CA PRO A 32 12.86 5.43 6.36
C PRO A 32 12.96 6.61 5.38
N PRO A 33 12.34 7.77 5.70
CA PRO A 33 12.47 8.99 4.91
C PRO A 33 13.95 9.34 4.66
N SER A 34 14.33 9.47 3.39
CA SER A 34 15.73 9.65 2.97
C SER A 34 15.92 10.73 1.91
N ILE A 35 14.83 11.22 1.30
CA ILE A 35 14.87 12.29 0.30
C ILE A 35 13.92 13.42 0.65
N ARG A 36 14.06 14.54 -0.05
CA ARG A 36 13.15 15.68 0.03
C ARG A 36 12.74 16.06 -1.40
N GLY A 37 11.53 15.70 -1.77
CA GLY A 37 10.92 16.05 -3.05
C GLY A 37 9.47 16.51 -2.85
N GLY A 38 8.80 16.83 -3.95
CA GLY A 38 7.44 17.34 -3.91
C GLY A 38 6.71 17.15 -5.24
N GLY A 39 5.50 17.68 -5.28
CA GLY A 39 4.53 17.50 -6.34
C GLY A 39 3.13 17.50 -5.74
N ALA A 40 2.29 16.57 -6.16
CA ALA A 40 0.92 16.44 -5.65
C ALA A 40 0.88 16.14 -4.15
N TRP A 41 1.98 15.62 -3.59
CA TRP A 41 2.24 15.45 -2.17
C TRP A 41 3.74 15.56 -1.86
N PRO A 42 4.12 15.77 -0.59
CA PRO A 42 5.53 15.66 -0.17
C PRO A 42 6.08 14.27 -0.42
N ILE A 43 7.20 14.18 -1.13
CA ILE A 43 7.90 12.92 -1.42
C ILE A 43 9.12 12.83 -0.51
N ARG A 44 9.21 11.76 0.27
CA ARG A 44 10.27 11.57 1.27
C ARG A 44 11.02 10.25 1.14
N ARG A 45 10.54 9.34 0.29
CA ARG A 45 11.09 8.00 0.07
C ARG A 45 11.25 7.68 -1.41
N GLN A 46 12.02 6.64 -1.71
CA GLN A 46 12.15 6.05 -3.03
C GLN A 46 11.61 4.63 -3.05
N TRP A 47 11.23 4.13 -4.22
CA TRP A 47 10.92 2.71 -4.37
C TRP A 47 12.19 1.89 -4.20
N THR A 48 12.16 0.95 -3.25
CA THR A 48 13.23 -0.01 -2.98
C THR A 48 12.65 -1.41 -2.96
N PRO A 49 13.45 -2.48 -3.12
CA PRO A 49 12.96 -3.85 -2.97
C PRO A 49 12.31 -4.11 -1.60
N ALA A 50 12.79 -3.46 -0.53
CA ALA A 50 12.19 -3.54 0.79
C ALA A 50 10.80 -2.88 0.83
N GLU A 51 10.64 -1.69 0.23
CA GLU A 51 9.35 -1.02 0.11
C GLU A 51 8.37 -1.80 -0.77
N THR A 52 8.84 -2.41 -1.85
CA THR A 52 7.99 -3.25 -2.71
C THR A 52 7.45 -4.47 -1.94
N ARG A 53 8.26 -5.10 -1.08
CA ARG A 53 7.78 -6.17 -0.18
C ARG A 53 6.79 -5.65 0.85
N HIS A 54 7.02 -4.44 1.38
CA HIS A 54 6.10 -3.78 2.31
C HIS A 54 4.75 -3.45 1.65
N TYR A 55 4.78 -3.01 0.40
CA TYR A 55 3.59 -2.83 -0.44
C TYR A 55 2.85 -4.14 -0.69
N ALA A 56 3.56 -5.21 -1.05
CA ALA A 56 2.96 -6.52 -1.25
C ALA A 56 2.22 -7.00 0.01
N LYS A 57 2.86 -6.92 1.18
CA LYS A 57 2.25 -7.25 2.48
C LYS A 57 0.97 -6.44 2.75
N TRP A 58 0.97 -5.15 2.40
CA TRP A 58 -0.22 -4.32 2.55
C TRP A 58 -1.37 -4.75 1.63
N VAL A 59 -1.06 -5.03 0.36
CA VAL A 59 -2.05 -5.50 -0.62
C VAL A 59 -2.60 -6.87 -0.22
N GLU A 60 -1.75 -7.80 0.17
CA GLU A 60 -2.14 -9.13 0.66
C GLU A 60 -3.11 -9.02 1.84
N ASN A 61 -2.83 -8.15 2.82
CA ASN A 61 -3.73 -7.91 3.94
C ASN A 61 -5.12 -7.41 3.49
N LEU A 62 -5.16 -6.47 2.54
CA LEU A 62 -6.44 -6.00 1.99
C LEU A 62 -7.23 -7.17 1.40
N PHE A 63 -6.60 -8.03 0.59
CA PHE A 63 -7.26 -9.20 0.00
C PHE A 63 -7.69 -10.22 1.05
N ASP A 64 -6.83 -10.55 2.01
CA ASP A 64 -7.15 -11.48 3.09
C ASP A 64 -8.39 -11.03 3.87
N VAL A 65 -8.47 -9.75 4.23
CA VAL A 65 -9.63 -9.20 4.93
C VAL A 65 -10.88 -9.18 4.04
N LYS A 66 -10.73 -8.85 2.74
CA LYS A 66 -11.84 -8.89 1.77
C LYS A 66 -12.37 -10.30 1.48
N THR A 67 -11.60 -11.35 1.75
CA THR A 67 -11.99 -12.75 1.51
C THR A 67 -12.40 -13.48 2.78
N LYS A 68 -11.66 -13.30 3.87
CA LYS A 68 -11.77 -14.08 5.11
C LYS A 68 -12.34 -13.29 6.30
N GLY A 69 -12.51 -11.97 6.16
CA GLY A 69 -13.05 -11.10 7.21
C GLY A 69 -14.56 -11.25 7.44
N THR A 70 -15.11 -10.36 8.26
CA THR A 70 -16.55 -10.30 8.55
C THR A 70 -17.38 -9.95 7.30
N VAL A 71 -18.70 -10.11 7.35
CA VAL A 71 -19.57 -9.72 6.23
C VAL A 71 -19.39 -8.24 5.87
N GLU A 72 -19.25 -7.38 6.88
CA GLU A 72 -19.05 -5.94 6.73
C GLU A 72 -17.71 -5.66 6.04
N GLN A 73 -16.63 -6.32 6.46
CA GLN A 73 -15.30 -6.16 5.85
C GLN A 73 -15.31 -6.65 4.38
N ARG A 74 -15.90 -7.81 4.11
CA ARG A 74 -16.01 -8.38 2.75
C ARG A 74 -16.90 -7.56 1.83
N THR A 75 -17.91 -6.89 2.36
CA THR A 75 -18.81 -6.00 1.57
C THR A 75 -18.39 -4.53 1.58
N ALA A 76 -17.38 -4.16 2.39
CA ALA A 76 -16.89 -2.79 2.53
C ALA A 76 -16.55 -2.15 1.18
N LYS A 77 -17.03 -0.91 1.03
CA LYS A 77 -16.73 -0.03 -0.10
C LYS A 77 -15.38 0.67 0.10
N LEU A 78 -14.92 1.38 -0.92
CA LEU A 78 -13.60 2.02 -0.96
C LEU A 78 -13.32 2.84 0.29
N GLU A 79 -14.23 3.74 0.68
CA GLU A 79 -14.03 4.62 1.83
C GLU A 79 -13.76 3.84 3.11
N ARG A 80 -14.63 2.88 3.47
CA ARG A 80 -14.41 2.02 4.64
C ARG A 80 -13.11 1.22 4.52
N MET A 81 -12.83 0.65 3.36
CA MET A 81 -11.59 -0.09 3.12
C MET A 81 -10.34 0.78 3.35
N LEU A 82 -10.38 2.08 3.07
CA LEU A 82 -9.25 2.99 3.29
C LEU A 82 -9.16 3.51 4.72
N THR A 83 -10.27 3.61 5.46
CA THR A 83 -10.32 4.24 6.79
C THR A 83 -10.36 3.24 7.95
N ASP A 84 -10.72 1.99 7.71
CA ASP A 84 -10.81 0.95 8.74
C ASP A 84 -9.41 0.43 9.12
N PRO A 85 -8.96 0.57 10.38
CA PRO A 85 -7.63 0.13 10.81
C PRO A 85 -7.45 -1.40 10.83
N GLU A 86 -8.53 -2.16 10.84
CA GLU A 86 -8.48 -3.63 10.71
C GLU A 86 -8.30 -4.07 9.26
N MET A 87 -8.79 -3.26 8.31
CA MET A 87 -8.66 -3.56 6.88
C MET A 87 -7.37 -2.99 6.29
N ASN A 88 -7.00 -1.77 6.67
CA ASN A 88 -5.92 -1.03 6.06
C ASN A 88 -4.79 -0.79 7.05
N LEU A 89 -3.73 -1.59 6.94
CA LEU A 89 -2.54 -1.47 7.79
C LEU A 89 -1.91 -0.07 7.75
N LEU A 90 -2.12 0.73 6.70
CA LEU A 90 -1.65 2.12 6.66
C LEU A 90 -2.34 3.03 7.68
N GLN A 91 -3.41 2.60 8.36
CA GLN A 91 -3.93 3.34 9.52
C GLN A 91 -3.09 3.11 10.78
N GLN A 92 -2.28 2.06 10.82
CA GLN A 92 -1.46 1.68 11.97
C GLN A 92 -0.12 2.43 11.89
N PRO A 93 0.26 3.24 12.88
CA PRO A 93 1.49 4.02 12.85
C PRO A 93 2.75 3.19 12.60
N ASP A 94 2.83 2.01 13.22
CA ASP A 94 3.98 1.10 13.11
C ASP A 94 4.17 0.58 11.68
N PHE A 95 3.07 0.27 10.99
CA PHE A 95 3.13 -0.16 9.59
C PHE A 95 3.33 1.02 8.64
N LEU A 96 2.71 2.17 8.93
CA LEU A 96 2.77 3.37 8.09
C LEU A 96 4.14 4.04 8.13
N GLY A 97 4.86 3.97 9.25
CA GLY A 97 6.16 4.62 9.44
C GLY A 97 6.10 6.16 9.55
N SER A 98 7.18 6.74 10.07
CA SER A 98 7.29 8.20 10.31
C SER A 98 7.46 9.00 9.01
N GLY A 99 7.09 10.28 8.98
CA GLY A 99 7.23 11.10 7.76
C GLY A 99 6.30 10.71 6.59
N SER A 100 5.30 9.87 6.86
CA SER A 100 4.23 9.51 5.93
C SER A 100 3.21 10.65 5.78
N ASN A 101 2.41 10.60 4.72
CA ASN A 101 1.37 11.61 4.46
C ASN A 101 0.07 11.27 5.21
N PRO A 102 -0.76 12.29 5.52
CA PRO A 102 -2.03 12.06 6.19
C PRO A 102 -2.96 11.18 5.36
N GLN A 103 -4.06 10.74 5.97
CA GLN A 103 -5.11 10.04 5.23
C GLN A 103 -5.58 10.86 4.02
N LEU A 104 -6.03 10.16 2.98
CA LEU A 104 -6.61 10.80 1.79
C LEU A 104 -7.86 11.62 2.21
N PRO A 105 -8.01 12.88 1.76
CA PRO A 105 -9.19 13.67 2.06
C PRO A 105 -10.49 12.96 1.67
N ALA A 106 -11.52 13.07 2.51
CA ALA A 106 -12.81 12.40 2.30
C ALA A 106 -13.49 12.81 0.97
N SER A 107 -13.27 14.04 0.49
CA SER A 107 -13.73 14.47 -0.84
C SER A 107 -13.11 13.63 -1.95
N ILE A 108 -11.79 13.42 -1.92
CA ILE A 108 -11.07 12.63 -2.92
C ILE A 108 -11.46 11.15 -2.81
N MET A 109 -11.58 10.59 -1.60
CA MET A 109 -12.04 9.20 -1.41
C MET A 109 -13.41 8.96 -2.05
N ARG A 110 -14.37 9.87 -1.82
CA ARG A 110 -15.71 9.80 -2.43
C ARG A 110 -15.65 9.93 -3.96
N SER A 111 -14.90 10.91 -4.47
CA SER A 111 -14.71 11.05 -5.93
C SER A 111 -14.12 9.79 -6.57
N MET A 112 -13.10 9.19 -5.96
CA MET A 112 -12.50 7.95 -6.45
C MET A 112 -13.46 6.77 -6.34
N HIS A 113 -14.28 6.71 -5.29
CA HIS A 113 -15.29 5.67 -5.13
C HIS A 113 -16.28 5.66 -6.30
N HIS A 114 -16.78 6.83 -6.72
CA HIS A 114 -17.72 6.94 -7.83
C HIS A 114 -17.10 6.61 -9.20
N LEU A 115 -15.80 6.80 -9.36
CA LEU A 115 -15.10 6.47 -10.60
C LEU A 115 -14.68 5.00 -10.70
N MET A 116 -14.75 4.25 -9.59
CA MET A 116 -14.05 2.97 -9.46
C MET A 116 -14.68 1.86 -10.29
N ASP A 117 -13.85 1.21 -11.11
CA ASP A 117 -14.08 -0.11 -11.68
C ASP A 117 -12.87 -1.01 -11.37
N CYS A 118 -12.93 -2.30 -11.74
CA CYS A 118 -11.85 -3.26 -11.44
C CYS A 118 -10.50 -2.82 -12.02
N ALA A 119 -10.48 -2.16 -13.18
CA ALA A 119 -9.25 -1.72 -13.82
C ALA A 119 -8.69 -0.48 -13.14
N LYS A 120 -9.52 0.52 -12.88
CA LYS A 120 -9.13 1.75 -12.18
C LYS A 120 -8.68 1.47 -10.75
N PHE A 121 -9.19 0.42 -10.12
CA PHE A 121 -8.70 -0.04 -8.82
C PHE A 121 -7.21 -0.40 -8.85
N THR A 122 -6.75 -1.05 -9.91
CA THR A 122 -5.32 -1.40 -10.08
C THR A 122 -4.42 -0.18 -10.26
N ALA A 123 -4.94 0.94 -10.76
CA ALA A 123 -4.22 2.20 -10.85
C ALA A 123 -4.28 3.00 -9.53
N PHE A 124 -5.44 2.99 -8.88
CA PHE A 124 -5.69 3.76 -7.66
C PHE A 124 -4.93 3.22 -6.45
N ILE A 125 -4.97 1.91 -6.19
CA ILE A 125 -4.41 1.29 -4.98
C ILE A 125 -2.90 1.52 -4.81
N PRO A 126 -2.05 1.27 -5.82
CA PRO A 126 -0.62 1.57 -5.68
C PRO A 126 -0.35 3.08 -5.58
N ALA A 127 -1.11 3.94 -6.27
CA ALA A 127 -0.99 5.38 -6.15
C ALA A 127 -1.37 5.88 -4.74
N TYR A 128 -2.41 5.31 -4.13
CA TYR A 128 -2.81 5.58 -2.75
C TYR A 128 -1.73 5.15 -1.75
N TYR A 129 -1.16 3.95 -1.94
CA TYR A 129 -0.03 3.50 -1.12
C TYR A 129 1.15 4.47 -1.22
N ALA A 130 1.54 4.82 -2.45
CA ALA A 130 2.63 5.73 -2.71
C ALA A 130 2.40 7.10 -2.06
N TYR A 131 1.18 7.64 -2.17
CA TYR A 131 0.78 8.84 -1.45
C TYR A 131 0.98 8.68 0.06
N ARG A 132 0.36 7.67 0.69
CA ARG A 132 0.43 7.47 2.15
C ARG A 132 1.87 7.30 2.64
N ARG A 133 2.69 6.54 1.91
CA ARG A 133 4.11 6.29 2.23
C ARG A 133 5.07 7.38 1.76
N ALA A 134 4.58 8.47 1.16
CA ALA A 134 5.39 9.57 0.64
C ALA A 134 6.44 9.13 -0.41
N LEU A 135 6.03 8.24 -1.33
CA LEU A 135 6.79 7.76 -2.48
C LEU A 135 6.38 8.51 -3.76
N PRO A 136 7.24 8.59 -4.78
CA PRO A 136 6.82 8.99 -6.11
C PRO A 136 5.93 7.92 -6.74
N TRP A 137 4.96 8.32 -7.56
CA TRP A 137 4.17 7.41 -8.41
C TRP A 137 3.99 7.98 -9.81
N ILE A 138 3.95 7.07 -10.79
CA ILE A 138 3.64 7.38 -12.19
C ILE A 138 2.62 6.37 -12.70
N THR A 139 1.54 6.86 -13.30
CA THR A 139 0.63 6.05 -14.12
C THR A 139 0.84 6.41 -15.58
N ALA A 140 1.13 5.42 -16.43
CA ALA A 140 1.23 5.62 -17.87
C ALA A 140 -0.07 5.21 -18.58
N THR A 141 -0.46 5.96 -19.60
CA THR A 141 -1.53 5.63 -20.52
C THR A 141 -0.90 5.14 -21.82
N VAL A 142 -1.24 3.90 -22.19
CA VAL A 142 -0.75 3.22 -23.39
C VAL A 142 -1.84 3.18 -24.44
N TYR A 143 -1.48 3.47 -25.69
CA TYR A 143 -2.35 3.38 -26.84
C TYR A 143 -1.84 2.34 -27.83
N SER A 144 -2.79 1.78 -28.57
CA SER A 144 -2.52 0.93 -29.73
C SER A 144 -1.77 1.73 -30.77
N GLY A 145 -0.73 1.12 -31.33
CA GLY A 145 0.01 1.59 -32.50
C GLY A 145 -0.86 1.75 -33.74
N GLU A 146 -1.97 1.03 -33.77
CA GLU A 146 -2.87 0.93 -34.91
C GLU A 146 -4.23 1.56 -34.59
N ARG A 147 -4.73 2.37 -35.53
CA ARG A 147 -5.97 3.12 -35.35
C ARG A 147 -7.17 2.17 -35.22
N GLY A 148 -7.90 2.29 -34.12
CA GLY A 148 -9.10 1.50 -33.85
C GLY A 148 -8.81 0.05 -33.44
N VAL A 149 -7.54 -0.33 -33.28
CA VAL A 149 -7.13 -1.64 -32.80
C VAL A 149 -7.01 -1.61 -31.29
N ASP A 150 -7.41 -2.70 -30.65
CA ASP A 150 -7.28 -2.86 -29.20
C ASP A 150 -5.80 -3.08 -28.84
N VAL A 151 -5.32 -2.39 -27.81
CA VAL A 151 -3.95 -2.49 -27.25
C VAL A 151 -3.47 -3.91 -26.99
N ARG A 152 -4.38 -4.88 -26.79
CA ARG A 152 -4.05 -6.29 -26.57
C ARG A 152 -3.63 -7.05 -27.83
N ILE A 153 -4.08 -6.59 -29.00
CA ILE A 153 -3.86 -7.28 -30.28
C ILE A 153 -3.10 -6.42 -31.28
N SER A 154 -2.74 -5.18 -30.91
CA SER A 154 -1.95 -4.34 -31.78
C SER A 154 -0.54 -4.89 -31.94
N ALA A 155 0.02 -4.77 -33.14
CA ALA A 155 1.38 -5.13 -33.48
C ALA A 155 2.43 -4.37 -32.64
N PHE A 156 2.08 -3.17 -32.16
CA PHE A 156 2.90 -2.41 -31.23
C PHE A 156 2.04 -1.47 -30.38
N ASN A 157 2.56 -1.08 -29.23
CA ASN A 157 1.91 -0.14 -28.32
C ASN A 157 2.89 0.98 -27.97
N TYR A 158 2.38 2.18 -27.71
CA TYR A 158 3.22 3.30 -27.30
C TYR A 158 2.59 4.09 -26.15
N PRO A 159 3.40 4.56 -25.18
CA PRO A 159 2.91 5.45 -24.14
C PRO A 159 2.66 6.83 -24.74
N THR A 160 1.47 7.40 -24.50
CA THR A 160 1.12 8.72 -25.04
C THR A 160 1.06 9.79 -23.97
N ARG A 161 0.64 9.41 -22.77
CA ARG A 161 0.38 10.30 -21.65
C ARG A 161 0.60 9.56 -20.33
N GLY A 162 0.54 10.30 -19.24
CA GLY A 162 0.54 9.73 -17.90
C GLY A 162 0.36 10.79 -16.83
N ALA A 163 0.22 10.33 -15.59
CA ALA A 163 0.23 11.18 -14.42
C ALA A 163 1.48 10.86 -13.61
N ASN A 164 2.42 11.81 -13.54
CA ASN A 164 3.58 11.74 -12.65
C ASN A 164 3.33 12.60 -11.42
N SER A 165 3.34 12.00 -10.23
CA SER A 165 3.12 12.69 -8.94
C SER A 165 3.94 13.97 -8.77
N ALA A 166 5.16 14.05 -9.32
CA ALA A 166 6.03 15.22 -9.24
C ALA A 166 5.59 16.39 -10.13
N ALA A 167 4.76 16.14 -11.15
CA ALA A 167 4.33 17.13 -12.14
C ALA A 167 2.99 17.83 -11.81
N TYR A 168 2.36 17.48 -10.70
CA TYR A 168 1.09 18.06 -10.26
C TYR A 168 1.30 18.89 -9.00
N SER A 169 0.50 19.95 -8.81
CA SER A 169 0.52 20.76 -7.59
C SER A 169 -0.57 20.38 -6.58
N SER A 170 -1.48 19.47 -6.95
CA SER A 170 -2.55 19.03 -6.06
C SER A 170 -2.82 17.53 -6.14
N LEU A 171 -3.22 16.97 -4.99
CA LEU A 171 -3.61 15.58 -4.84
C LEU A 171 -4.84 15.23 -5.71
N ALA A 172 -5.84 16.12 -5.72
CA ALA A 172 -7.06 15.93 -6.49
C ALA A 172 -6.80 15.87 -8.00
N SER A 173 -6.03 16.83 -8.53
CA SER A 173 -5.67 16.86 -9.96
C SER A 173 -4.87 15.63 -10.38
N PHE A 174 -3.95 15.17 -9.50
CA PHE A 174 -3.20 13.96 -9.78
C PHE A 174 -4.12 12.73 -9.85
N PHE A 175 -4.97 12.50 -8.85
CA PHE A 175 -5.83 11.31 -8.83
C PHE A 175 -6.87 11.34 -9.97
N GLN A 176 -7.39 12.52 -10.31
CA GLN A 176 -8.24 12.69 -11.47
C GLN A 176 -7.52 12.28 -12.76
N ALA A 177 -6.27 12.70 -12.95
CA ALA A 177 -5.51 12.34 -14.15
C ALA A 177 -5.07 10.86 -14.15
N ALA A 178 -4.56 10.37 -13.02
CA ALA A 178 -4.01 9.02 -12.87
C ALA A 178 -5.08 7.92 -12.95
N VAL A 179 -6.29 8.19 -12.45
CA VAL A 179 -7.38 7.20 -12.36
C VAL A 179 -8.49 7.49 -13.37
N GLY A 180 -8.85 8.76 -13.56
CA GLY A 180 -9.96 9.15 -14.43
C GLY A 180 -9.71 8.87 -15.91
N HIS A 181 -8.46 8.96 -16.37
CA HIS A 181 -8.07 8.64 -17.75
C HIS A 181 -7.59 7.19 -17.94
N PHE A 182 -7.64 6.37 -16.89
CA PHE A 182 -7.25 4.98 -16.98
C PHE A 182 -8.38 4.16 -17.64
N ILE A 183 -8.10 3.59 -18.82
CA ILE A 183 -9.07 2.84 -19.62
C ILE A 183 -8.88 1.33 -19.40
N SER A 184 -9.98 0.64 -19.07
CA SER A 184 -10.03 -0.78 -18.68
C SER A 184 -9.83 -1.78 -19.83
N GLY A 185 -9.70 -1.31 -21.08
CA GLY A 185 -9.47 -2.15 -22.27
C GLY A 185 -8.27 -3.10 -22.12
N ASN A 186 -7.31 -2.73 -21.26
CA ASN A 186 -6.13 -3.53 -20.93
C ASN A 186 -6.40 -4.86 -20.21
N TYR A 187 -7.58 -5.08 -19.60
CA TYR A 187 -7.84 -6.24 -18.74
C TYR A 187 -8.86 -7.24 -19.30
N ARG A 188 -9.35 -7.06 -20.53
CA ARG A 188 -10.26 -8.05 -21.14
C ARG A 188 -9.45 -9.26 -21.61
N VAL A 189 -9.73 -10.44 -21.07
CA VAL A 189 -9.15 -11.71 -21.55
C VAL A 189 -10.11 -12.30 -22.59
N ASN A 190 -9.62 -12.62 -23.79
CA ASN A 190 -10.39 -13.47 -24.70
C ASN A 190 -10.28 -14.90 -24.19
N LEU A 191 -11.38 -15.49 -23.71
CA LEU A 191 -11.42 -16.87 -23.21
C LEU A 191 -11.42 -17.93 -24.32
N ASN A 192 -11.35 -17.52 -25.59
CA ASN A 192 -11.49 -18.38 -26.76
C ASN A 192 -10.24 -18.34 -27.67
N SER A 193 -9.04 -18.45 -27.10
CA SER A 193 -7.82 -18.77 -27.85
C SER A 193 -7.56 -20.27 -27.82
#